data_AF-A0A2W1JYG2-F1
#
_entry.id   AF-A0A2W1JYG2-F1
#
_cell.length_a   1.000
_cell.length_b   1.000
_cell.length_c   1.000
_cell.angle_alpha   90.00
_cell.angle_beta   90.00
_cell.angle_gamma   90.00
#
_symmetry.space_group_name_H-M   'P 1'
#
loop_
_entity.id
_entity.type
_entity.pdbx_description
1 polymer ?
#
loop_
_entity_poly.entity_id
_entity_poly.type
_entity_poly.pdbx_seq_one_letter_code
_entity_poly.pdbx_strand_id
1 'polypeptide(L)'
;MLESCPRCSSRLGPPLKTGRQVCAECGWSSAPMRSRTTPPPPPKTGVAHIVQLCWRIVQRVVRLSIAWLKEKFQGYQETRANNSVKPGQVMAGLSDRLSALEQSIPTSPKAPWITPEEAFEALGGQIDNPNSVVRTVNGQAAVSFARFRVLKSEAEWRAFGFEIDSIRRDAGKSWIRQLG
;
A
#
# COMPACT_ATOMS: atom_id res chain seq x y z
N MET A 1 44.40 37.14 13.20
CA MET A 1 43.94 36.07 12.30
C MET A 1 44.67 34.81 12.70
N LEU A 2 44.01 33.66 12.81
CA LEU A 2 44.69 32.43 13.21
C LEU A 2 45.29 31.77 11.96
N GLU A 3 46.58 31.44 12.00
CA GLU A 3 47.26 30.80 10.86
C GLU A 3 47.06 29.28 10.85
N SER A 4 46.81 28.68 12.01
CA SER A 4 46.67 27.23 12.18
C SER A 4 45.48 26.89 13.07
N CYS A 5 44.84 25.75 12.81
CA CYS A 5 43.68 25.30 13.55
C CYS A 5 44.09 24.82 14.96
N PRO A 6 43.44 25.30 16.04
CA PRO A 6 43.79 24.87 17.40
C PRO A 6 43.40 23.42 17.72
N ARG A 7 42.59 22.75 16.88
CA ARG A 7 42.17 21.35 17.10
C ARG A 7 43.03 20.32 16.38
N CYS A 8 43.52 20.64 15.19
CA CYS A 8 44.22 19.66 14.34
C CYS A 8 45.52 20.20 13.74
N SER A 9 45.97 21.38 14.19
CA SER A 9 47.18 22.11 13.74
C SER A 9 47.30 22.39 12.24
N SER A 10 46.32 21.97 11.42
CA SER A 10 46.29 22.22 9.98
C SER A 10 46.16 23.71 9.66
N ARG A 11 46.85 24.14 8.60
CA ARG A 11 46.91 25.55 8.19
C ARG A 11 45.52 26.04 7.77
N LEU A 12 45.08 27.16 8.34
CA LEU A 12 43.77 27.74 8.05
C LEU A 12 43.82 28.57 6.76
N GLY A 13 42.78 28.42 5.94
CA GLY A 13 42.61 29.21 4.73
C GLY A 13 42.21 30.67 5.01
N PRO A 14 42.09 31.49 3.94
CA PRO A 14 41.66 32.87 4.06
C PRO A 14 40.26 32.97 4.71
N PRO A 15 39.99 34.01 5.52
CA PRO A 15 38.70 34.18 6.17
C PRO A 15 37.56 34.31 5.14
N LEU A 16 36.41 33.71 5.46
CA LEU A 16 35.20 33.88 4.67
C LEU A 16 34.73 35.34 4.69
N LYS A 17 33.82 35.71 3.77
CA LYS A 17 33.25 37.07 3.68
C LYS A 17 32.63 37.60 4.99
N THR A 18 32.33 36.71 5.94
CA THR A 18 31.82 37.01 7.28
C THR A 18 32.92 37.28 8.33
N GLY A 19 34.20 37.28 7.94
CA GLY A 19 35.36 37.45 8.81
C GLY A 19 35.72 36.21 9.64
N ARG A 20 35.03 35.08 9.41
CA ARG A 20 35.22 33.82 10.16
C ARG A 20 36.21 32.91 9.44
N GLN A 21 37.07 32.25 10.19
CA GLN A 21 37.92 31.18 9.68
C GLN A 21 37.37 29.83 10.13
N VAL A 22 37.32 28.89 9.19
CA VAL A 22 36.86 27.52 9.41
C VAL A 22 37.95 26.57 8.93
N CYS A 23 38.27 25.54 9.71
CA CYS A 23 39.20 24.51 9.31
C CYS A 23 38.52 23.54 8.35
N ALA A 24 39.13 23.31 7.18
CA ALA A 24 38.60 22.38 6.18
C ALA A 24 38.73 20.90 6.61
N GLU A 25 39.70 20.57 7.45
CA GLU A 25 39.93 19.17 7.87
C GLU A 25 39.06 18.73 9.04
N CYS A 26 38.91 19.58 10.07
CA CYS A 26 38.18 19.20 11.29
C CYS A 26 36.90 20.00 11.54
N GLY A 27 36.56 20.99 10.70
CA GLY A 27 35.34 21.78 10.82
C GLY A 27 35.30 22.81 11.95
N TRP A 28 36.42 23.04 12.65
CA TRP A 28 36.49 24.05 13.73
C TRP A 28 36.30 25.48 13.20
N SER A 29 35.62 26.37 13.96
CA SER A 29 35.43 27.78 13.58
C SER A 29 35.68 28.79 14.71
N SER A 30 36.12 30.00 14.33
CA SER A 30 36.55 31.06 15.25
C SER A 30 35.43 31.97 15.79
N ALA A 31 34.18 31.50 15.86
CA ALA A 31 33.06 32.34 16.28
C ALA A 31 33.05 32.59 17.80
N PRO A 32 32.94 33.85 18.30
CA PRO A 32 32.83 34.11 19.72
C PRO A 32 31.43 33.72 20.23
N MET A 33 31.38 32.81 21.22
CA MET A 33 30.17 32.48 21.97
C MET A 33 29.71 33.73 22.73
N ARG A 34 28.64 34.38 22.27
CA ARG A 34 28.02 35.51 22.98
C ARG A 34 27.25 34.99 24.19
N SER A 35 27.83 35.11 25.39
CA SER A 35 27.06 35.19 26.62
C SER A 35 26.59 36.64 26.81
N ARG A 36 25.29 36.88 26.98
CA ARG A 36 24.75 38.22 27.29
C ARG A 36 23.77 38.12 28.46
N THR A 37 24.19 38.67 29.58
CA THR A 37 23.41 38.92 30.80
C THR A 37 22.86 40.36 30.75
N THR A 38 21.54 40.56 30.87
CA THR A 38 20.89 41.86 31.20
C THR A 38 19.52 41.59 31.84
N PRO A 39 19.12 42.24 32.97
CA PRO A 39 17.85 42.01 33.68
C PRO A 39 16.65 42.80 33.10
N PRO A 40 15.39 42.53 33.50
CA PRO A 40 14.20 42.63 32.64
C PRO A 40 13.33 43.89 32.83
N PRO A 41 12.56 44.33 31.81
CA PRO A 41 11.32 45.08 31.98
C PRO A 41 10.08 44.13 31.91
N PRO A 42 8.91 44.56 32.42
CA PRO A 42 7.95 43.70 33.13
C PRO A 42 7.27 42.64 32.26
N PRO A 43 6.81 41.54 32.88
CA PRO A 43 6.18 40.44 32.17
C PRO A 43 4.82 40.89 31.66
N LYS A 44 4.74 41.26 30.38
CA LYS A 44 3.51 41.09 29.62
C LYS A 44 3.50 39.68 29.08
N THR A 45 3.33 38.75 30.01
CA THR A 45 2.76 37.44 29.75
C THR A 45 1.48 37.66 28.97
N GLY A 46 1.43 37.13 27.76
CA GLY A 46 0.25 37.23 26.94
C GLY A 46 0.43 36.38 25.72
N VAL A 47 -0.12 35.17 25.78
CA VAL A 47 -0.38 34.30 24.63
C VAL A 47 -0.95 35.11 23.45
N ALA A 48 -1.67 36.19 23.74
CA ALA A 48 -2.11 37.23 22.80
C ALA A 48 -1.03 37.76 21.83
N HIS A 49 0.21 38.02 22.27
CA HIS A 49 1.25 38.55 21.37
C HIS A 49 1.76 37.47 20.40
N ILE A 50 1.85 36.21 20.87
CA ILE A 50 2.21 35.05 20.03
C ILE A 50 1.08 34.78 19.04
N VAL A 51 -0.17 34.79 19.49
CA VAL A 51 -1.35 34.62 18.64
C VAL A 51 -1.44 35.74 17.61
N GLN A 52 -1.13 36.99 17.97
CA GLN A 52 -1.15 38.13 17.05
C GLN A 52 -0.04 38.03 15.99
N LEU A 53 1.14 37.53 16.35
CA LEU A 53 2.23 37.24 15.41
C LEU A 53 1.85 36.09 14.47
N CYS A 54 1.34 34.98 15.01
CA CYS A 54 0.89 33.83 14.22
C CYS A 54 -0.25 34.21 13.27
N TRP A 55 -1.23 34.99 13.73
CA TRP A 55 -2.36 35.45 12.92
C TRP A 55 -1.89 36.29 11.72
N ARG A 56 -0.93 37.20 11.90
CA ARG A 56 -0.38 38.00 10.80
C ARG A 56 0.35 37.14 9.77
N ILE A 57 1.04 36.09 10.20
CA ILE A 57 1.73 35.14 9.31
C ILE A 57 0.68 34.32 8.54
N VAL A 58 -0.30 33.75 9.24
CA VAL A 58 -1.39 32.98 8.64
C VAL A 58 -2.15 33.84 7.63
N GLN A 59 -2.45 35.11 7.93
CA GLN A 59 -3.14 36.00 7.01
C GLN A 59 -2.34 36.27 5.73
N ARG A 60 -1.00 36.40 5.82
CA ARG A 60 -0.14 36.54 4.63
C ARG A 60 -0.12 35.27 3.79
N VAL A 61 -0.02 34.10 4.44
CA VAL A 61 -0.05 32.80 3.76
C VAL A 61 -1.40 32.58 3.09
N VAL A 62 -2.51 32.86 3.78
CA VAL A 62 -3.87 32.72 3.25
C VAL A 62 -4.09 33.62 2.04
N ARG A 63 -3.62 34.88 2.07
CA ARG A 63 -3.72 35.78 0.91
C ARG A 63 -2.92 35.27 -0.29
N LEU A 64 -1.70 34.77 -0.06
CA LEU A 64 -0.86 34.17 -1.09
C LEU A 64 -1.50 32.90 -1.67
N SER A 65 -2.05 32.04 -0.82
CA SER A 65 -2.72 30.82 -1.28
C SER A 65 -4.02 31.13 -2.02
N ILE A 66 -4.79 32.16 -1.63
CA ILE A 66 -6.00 32.58 -2.37
C ILE A 66 -5.63 33.14 -3.74
N ALA A 67 -4.56 33.94 -3.86
CA ALA A 67 -4.08 34.44 -5.15
C ALA A 67 -3.65 33.28 -6.06
N TRP A 68 -2.88 32.33 -5.52
CA TRP A 68 -2.48 31.12 -6.23
C TRP A 68 -3.67 30.22 -6.61
N LEU A 69 -4.67 30.10 -5.72
CA LEU A 69 -5.89 29.33 -6.01
C LEU A 69 -6.67 29.96 -7.15
N LYS A 70 -6.77 31.30 -7.22
CA LYS A 70 -7.51 31.99 -8.28
C LYS A 70 -6.88 31.74 -9.66
N GLU A 71 -5.56 31.77 -9.78
CA GLU A 71 -4.87 31.44 -11.05
C GLU A 71 -5.12 29.98 -11.46
N LYS A 72 -5.07 29.04 -10.51
CA LYS A 72 -5.37 27.63 -10.80
C LYS A 72 -6.84 27.37 -11.12
N PHE A 73 -7.75 28.14 -10.52
CA PHE A 73 -9.19 27.99 -10.75
C PHE A 73 -9.63 28.57 -12.10
N GLN A 74 -9.00 29.66 -12.57
CA GLN A 74 -9.25 30.21 -13.90
C GLN A 74 -8.87 29.22 -15.01
N GLY A 75 -7.70 28.58 -14.92
CA GLY A 75 -7.31 27.51 -15.86
C GLY A 75 -8.23 26.28 -15.80
N TYR A 76 -8.74 25.92 -14.62
CA TYR A 76 -9.70 24.81 -14.48
C TYR A 76 -11.10 25.14 -15.05
N GLN A 77 -11.55 26.40 -14.95
CA GLN A 77 -12.84 26.82 -15.52
C GLN A 77 -12.81 26.90 -17.05
N GLU A 78 -11.72 27.35 -17.66
CA GLU A 78 -11.54 27.30 -19.12
C GLU A 78 -11.56 25.86 -19.64
N THR A 79 -11.03 24.90 -18.87
CA THR A 79 -11.09 23.47 -19.23
C THR A 79 -12.50 22.87 -19.06
N ARG A 80 -13.34 23.47 -18.20
CA ARG A 80 -14.72 23.01 -17.93
C ARG A 80 -15.75 23.62 -18.88
N ALA A 81 -15.53 24.84 -19.37
CA ALA A 81 -16.39 25.47 -20.38
C ALA A 81 -16.34 24.70 -21.72
N ASN A 82 -15.20 24.10 -22.06
CA ASN A 82 -15.05 23.30 -23.28
C ASN A 82 -15.52 21.84 -23.13
N ASN A 83 -15.64 21.32 -21.90
CA ASN A 83 -16.09 19.96 -21.62
C ASN A 83 -17.39 19.96 -20.82
N SER A 84 -18.47 20.38 -21.49
CA SER A 84 -19.85 20.15 -21.01
C SER A 84 -20.20 18.67 -21.22
N VAL A 85 -19.68 17.79 -20.35
CA VAL A 85 -20.17 16.42 -20.26
C VAL A 85 -21.44 16.43 -19.41
N LYS A 86 -22.56 16.09 -20.05
CA LYS A 86 -23.90 16.09 -19.43
C LYS A 86 -23.92 15.12 -18.23
N PRO A 87 -24.40 15.54 -17.05
CA PRO A 87 -24.35 14.76 -15.81
C PRO A 87 -25.18 13.45 -15.85
N GLY A 88 -26.01 13.22 -16.87
CA GLY A 88 -26.67 11.92 -17.08
C GLY A 88 -25.75 10.80 -17.58
N GLN A 89 -24.66 11.14 -18.28
CA GLN A 89 -23.73 10.16 -18.85
C GLN A 89 -22.83 9.51 -17.78
N VAL A 90 -22.50 10.25 -16.72
CA VAL A 90 -21.66 9.74 -15.62
C VAL A 90 -22.40 8.72 -14.77
N MET A 91 -23.71 8.90 -14.55
CA MET A 91 -24.53 7.90 -13.84
C MET A 91 -24.69 6.61 -14.65
N ALA A 92 -24.89 6.71 -15.96
CA ALA A 92 -24.96 5.53 -16.84
C ALA A 92 -23.62 4.77 -16.89
N GLY A 93 -22.50 5.49 -16.98
CA GLY A 93 -21.17 4.86 -16.94
C GLY A 93 -20.83 4.21 -15.59
N LEU A 94 -21.41 4.70 -14.49
CA LEU A 94 -21.27 4.10 -13.17
C LEU A 94 -22.15 2.87 -13.00
N SER A 95 -23.40 2.89 -13.49
CA SER A 95 -24.28 1.71 -13.45
C SER A 95 -23.74 0.55 -14.31
N ASP A 96 -23.21 0.86 -15.50
CA ASP A 96 -22.58 -0.16 -16.36
C ASP A 96 -21.32 -0.73 -15.71
N ARG A 97 -20.52 0.10 -15.04
CA ARG A 97 -19.34 -0.37 -14.30
C ARG A 97 -19.71 -1.18 -13.07
N LEU A 98 -20.76 -0.81 -12.35
CA LEU A 98 -21.26 -1.54 -11.19
C LEU A 98 -21.84 -2.91 -11.60
N SER A 99 -22.58 -2.97 -12.70
CA SER A 99 -23.09 -4.22 -13.28
C SER A 99 -21.96 -5.13 -13.77
N ALA A 100 -20.97 -4.56 -14.45
CA ALA A 100 -19.76 -5.30 -14.85
C ALA A 100 -18.94 -5.78 -13.63
N LEU A 101 -18.90 -4.99 -12.55
CA LEU A 101 -18.26 -5.37 -11.29
C LEU A 101 -19.04 -6.49 -10.58
N GLU A 102 -20.36 -6.42 -10.55
CA GLU A 102 -21.24 -7.47 -10.02
C GLU A 102 -21.04 -8.79 -10.75
N GLN A 103 -20.96 -8.76 -12.09
CA GLN A 103 -20.65 -9.96 -12.90
C GLN A 103 -19.21 -10.47 -12.71
N SER A 104 -18.29 -9.63 -12.24
CA SER A 104 -16.88 -10.00 -12.03
C SER A 104 -16.60 -10.58 -10.65
N ILE A 105 -17.54 -10.46 -9.70
CA ILE A 105 -17.42 -11.04 -8.37
C ILE A 105 -17.82 -12.51 -8.46
N PRO A 106 -16.89 -13.48 -8.32
CA PRO A 106 -17.27 -14.88 -8.27
C PRO A 106 -18.16 -15.11 -7.05
N THR A 107 -19.38 -15.61 -7.29
CA THR A 107 -20.49 -15.79 -6.32
C THR A 107 -20.15 -16.72 -5.15
N SER A 108 -18.99 -17.37 -5.15
CA SER A 108 -18.53 -18.22 -4.06
C SER A 108 -17.01 -18.11 -3.92
N PRO A 109 -16.45 -18.03 -2.70
CA PRO A 109 -15.01 -18.16 -2.51
C PRO A 109 -14.57 -19.48 -3.14
N LYS A 110 -13.72 -19.41 -4.18
CA LYS A 110 -13.16 -20.61 -4.82
C LYS A 110 -12.55 -21.47 -3.72
N ALA A 111 -13.03 -22.72 -3.59
CA ALA A 111 -12.53 -23.65 -2.60
C ALA A 111 -11.00 -23.79 -2.71
N PRO A 112 -10.28 -24.03 -1.60
CA PRO A 112 -8.83 -24.22 -1.66
C PRO A 112 -8.48 -25.46 -2.51
N TRP A 113 -7.32 -25.42 -3.16
CA TRP A 113 -6.75 -26.60 -3.82
C TRP A 113 -6.22 -27.57 -2.76
N ILE A 114 -6.73 -28.79 -2.78
CA ILE A 114 -6.45 -29.88 -1.85
C ILE A 114 -5.75 -31.05 -2.54
N THR A 115 -5.25 -31.96 -1.71
CA THR A 115 -4.59 -33.21 -2.11
C THR A 115 -5.61 -34.33 -2.33
N PRO A 116 -5.24 -35.43 -3.03
CA PRO A 116 -6.11 -36.59 -3.19
C PRO A 116 -6.56 -37.23 -1.87
N GLU A 117 -5.68 -37.18 -0.87
CA GLU A 117 -5.91 -37.63 0.50
C GLU A 117 -7.05 -36.82 1.15
N GLU A 118 -6.90 -35.50 1.19
CA GLU A 118 -7.91 -34.58 1.73
C GLU A 118 -9.23 -34.65 0.94
N ALA A 119 -9.17 -34.83 -0.38
CA ALA A 119 -10.36 -34.98 -1.21
C ALA A 119 -11.12 -36.28 -0.90
N PHE A 120 -10.41 -37.37 -0.59
CA PHE A 120 -11.03 -38.63 -0.19
C PHE A 120 -11.71 -38.51 1.18
N GLU A 121 -11.07 -37.83 2.13
CA GLU A 121 -11.65 -37.53 3.44
C GLU A 121 -12.85 -36.59 3.35
N ALA A 122 -12.81 -35.60 2.46
CA ALA A 122 -13.94 -34.68 2.22
C ALA A 122 -15.21 -35.40 1.73
N LEU A 123 -15.06 -36.55 1.06
CA LEU A 123 -16.16 -37.43 0.68
C LEU A 123 -16.61 -38.38 1.79
N GLY A 124 -16.02 -38.30 2.99
CA GLY A 124 -16.27 -39.18 4.12
C GLY A 124 -15.49 -40.49 4.09
N GLY A 125 -14.47 -40.59 3.23
CA GLY A 125 -13.54 -41.72 3.21
C GLY A 125 -12.56 -41.69 4.39
N GLN A 126 -12.06 -42.85 4.79
CA GLN A 126 -11.04 -43.01 5.83
C GLN A 126 -9.80 -43.63 5.22
N ILE A 127 -8.68 -42.91 5.22
CA ILE A 127 -7.42 -43.35 4.59
C ILE A 127 -6.82 -44.56 5.32
N ASP A 128 -6.94 -44.58 6.65
CA ASP A 128 -6.42 -45.66 7.51
C ASP A 128 -7.20 -46.97 7.36
N ASN A 129 -8.41 -46.92 6.79
CA ASN A 129 -9.27 -48.08 6.63
C ASN A 129 -9.26 -48.55 5.17
N PRO A 130 -8.62 -49.70 4.85
CA PRO A 130 -8.52 -50.19 3.47
C PRO A 130 -9.88 -50.58 2.86
N ASN A 131 -10.90 -50.79 3.70
CA ASN A 131 -12.26 -51.09 3.25
C ASN A 131 -13.10 -49.82 3.06
N SER A 132 -12.55 -48.64 3.35
CA SER A 132 -13.25 -47.39 3.11
C SER A 132 -13.40 -47.13 1.62
N VAL A 133 -14.61 -46.79 1.22
CA VAL A 133 -14.96 -46.49 -0.17
C VAL A 133 -15.76 -45.20 -0.20
N VAL A 134 -15.46 -44.37 -1.20
CA VAL A 134 -16.20 -43.14 -1.47
C VAL A 134 -17.09 -43.34 -2.69
N ARG A 135 -18.26 -42.72 -2.67
CA ARG A 135 -19.24 -42.83 -3.76
C ARG A 135 -19.22 -41.59 -4.63
N THR A 136 -19.57 -41.76 -5.90
CA THR A 136 -19.83 -40.63 -6.81
C THR A 136 -21.04 -39.84 -6.33
N VAL A 137 -21.16 -38.59 -6.78
CA VAL A 137 -22.30 -37.71 -6.46
C VAL A 137 -23.63 -38.34 -6.88
N ASN A 138 -23.62 -39.11 -7.97
CA ASN A 138 -24.79 -39.84 -8.47
C ASN A 138 -25.02 -41.20 -7.76
N GLY A 139 -24.15 -41.61 -6.84
CA GLY A 139 -24.24 -42.86 -6.10
C GLY A 139 -23.98 -44.14 -6.90
N GLN A 140 -23.62 -44.04 -8.19
CA GLN A 140 -23.50 -45.18 -9.10
C GLN A 140 -22.20 -45.98 -8.96
N ALA A 141 -21.12 -45.34 -8.53
CA ALA A 141 -19.82 -45.98 -8.40
C ALA A 141 -19.25 -45.75 -7.00
N ALA A 142 -18.63 -46.78 -6.45
CA ALA A 142 -17.89 -46.73 -5.21
C ALA A 142 -16.43 -47.12 -5.50
N VAL A 143 -15.48 -46.32 -5.01
CA VAL A 143 -14.05 -46.55 -5.23
C VAL A 143 -13.30 -46.48 -3.91
N SER A 144 -12.30 -47.35 -3.75
CA SER A 144 -11.35 -47.29 -2.64
C SER A 144 -10.30 -46.20 -2.88
N PHE A 145 -9.57 -45.82 -1.83
CA PHE A 145 -8.54 -44.79 -1.92
C PHE A 145 -7.45 -45.11 -2.96
N ALA A 146 -7.01 -46.37 -3.03
CA ALA A 146 -6.02 -46.83 -4.00
C ALA A 146 -6.46 -46.58 -5.46
N ARG A 147 -7.76 -46.73 -5.74
CA ARG A 147 -8.32 -46.43 -7.06
C ARG A 147 -8.49 -44.92 -7.25
N PHE A 148 -8.95 -44.23 -6.22
CA PHE A 148 -9.22 -42.78 -6.23
C PHE A 148 -7.96 -41.96 -6.57
N ARG A 149 -6.81 -42.27 -5.96
CA ARG A 149 -5.54 -41.56 -6.22
C ARG A 149 -5.02 -41.71 -7.65
N VAL A 150 -5.40 -42.79 -8.33
CA VAL A 150 -4.90 -43.12 -9.68
C VAL A 150 -5.83 -42.59 -10.78
N LEU A 151 -6.96 -41.96 -10.44
CA LEU A 151 -7.86 -41.36 -11.41
C LEU A 151 -7.12 -40.31 -12.26
N LYS A 152 -7.21 -40.47 -13.58
CA LYS A 152 -6.52 -39.62 -14.56
C LYS A 152 -7.47 -38.70 -15.31
N SER A 153 -8.72 -39.11 -15.46
CA SER A 153 -9.67 -38.38 -16.28
C SER A 153 -10.36 -37.28 -15.48
N GLU A 154 -10.42 -36.07 -16.05
CA GLU A 154 -11.21 -34.97 -15.49
C GLU A 154 -12.69 -35.37 -15.33
N ALA A 155 -13.23 -36.19 -16.24
CA ALA A 155 -14.60 -36.66 -16.17
C ALA A 155 -14.85 -37.57 -14.96
N GLU A 156 -13.86 -38.40 -14.58
CA GLU A 156 -13.96 -39.25 -13.38
C GLU A 156 -13.98 -38.38 -12.12
N TRP A 157 -13.10 -37.39 -12.02
CA TRP A 157 -13.05 -36.47 -10.88
C TRP A 157 -14.33 -35.63 -10.75
N ARG A 158 -14.91 -35.18 -11.87
CA ARG A 158 -16.21 -34.49 -11.86
C ARG A 158 -17.34 -35.39 -11.37
N ALA A 159 -17.30 -36.70 -11.62
CA ALA A 159 -18.31 -37.61 -11.09
C ALA A 159 -18.30 -37.68 -9.54
N PHE A 160 -17.19 -37.31 -8.91
CA PHE A 160 -17.04 -37.16 -7.46
C PHE A 160 -17.24 -35.71 -6.98
N GLY A 161 -17.60 -34.78 -7.87
CA GLY A 161 -17.79 -33.36 -7.51
C GLY A 161 -16.48 -32.60 -7.36
N PHE A 162 -15.41 -33.03 -8.04
CA PHE A 162 -14.11 -32.37 -8.01
C PHE A 162 -13.68 -31.84 -9.38
N GLU A 163 -12.97 -30.73 -9.35
CA GLU A 163 -12.22 -30.14 -10.46
C GLU A 163 -10.74 -30.45 -10.29
N ILE A 164 -10.04 -30.69 -11.40
CA ILE A 164 -8.60 -30.99 -11.39
C ILE A 164 -7.82 -29.97 -12.22
N ASP A 165 -6.60 -29.69 -11.80
CA ASP A 165 -5.65 -28.86 -12.54
C ASP A 165 -4.40 -29.70 -12.89
N SER A 166 -4.24 -30.03 -14.17
CA SER A 166 -3.12 -30.84 -14.66
C SER A 166 -1.77 -30.13 -14.49
N ILE A 167 -1.72 -28.80 -14.62
CA ILE A 167 -0.48 -28.02 -14.50
C ILE A 167 0.04 -28.10 -13.06
N ARG A 168 -0.87 -28.02 -12.08
CA ARG A 168 -0.54 -28.15 -10.66
C ARG A 168 -0.15 -29.58 -10.29
N ARG A 169 -0.82 -30.57 -10.89
CA ARG A 169 -0.51 -31.99 -10.71
C ARG A 169 0.91 -32.31 -11.16
N ASP A 170 1.30 -31.84 -12.34
CA ASP A 170 2.64 -32.05 -12.89
C ASP A 170 3.72 -31.32 -12.07
N ALA A 171 3.35 -30.19 -11.46
CA ALA A 171 4.20 -29.46 -10.52
C ALA A 171 4.25 -30.08 -9.10
N GLY A 172 3.56 -31.19 -8.83
CA GLY A 172 3.51 -31.84 -7.53
C GLY A 172 2.82 -31.01 -6.42
N LYS A 173 1.99 -30.03 -6.79
CA LYS A 173 1.23 -29.17 -5.85
C LYS A 173 -0.17 -29.71 -5.65
N SER A 174 -0.88 -29.28 -4.61
CA SER A 174 -2.32 -29.59 -4.47
C SER A 174 -3.08 -29.15 -5.73
N TRP A 175 -3.87 -30.07 -6.29
CA TRP A 175 -4.37 -29.99 -7.67
C TRP A 175 -5.84 -30.37 -7.82
N ILE A 176 -6.51 -30.70 -6.72
CA ILE A 176 -7.94 -31.03 -6.70
C ILE A 176 -8.70 -29.91 -6.01
N ARG A 177 -9.88 -29.53 -6.48
CA ARG A 177 -10.75 -28.56 -5.81
C ARG A 177 -12.18 -29.06 -5.83
N GLN A 178 -12.92 -28.87 -4.74
CA GLN A 178 -14.35 -29.20 -4.72
C GLN A 178 -15.14 -28.25 -5.63
N LEU A 179 -16.02 -28.81 -6.44
CA LEU A 179 -17.04 -28.07 -7.18
C LEU A 179 -18.18 -27.80 -6.17
N GLY A 180 -18.31 -26.54 -5.77
CA GLY A 180 -19.40 -26.05 -4.91
C GLY A 180 -20.66 -25.74 -5.69
#